data_AF-A0A2V5WZ51-F1
#
_entry.id   AF-A0A2V5WZ51-F1
#
_cell.length_a   1.000
_cell.length_b   1.000
_cell.length_c   1.000
_cell.angle_alpha   90.00
_cell.angle_beta   90.00
_cell.angle_gamma   90.00
#
_symmetry.space_group_name_H-M   'P 1'
#
loop_
_entity.id
_entity.type
_entity.pdbx_description
1 polymer ?
#
loop_
_entity_poly.entity_id
_entity_poly.type
_entity_poly.pdbx_seq_one_letter_code
_entity_poly.pdbx_strand_id
1 'polypeptide(L)'
;MKLSGANKELIAEGARNVHSNRWRAAAPRNFQPSCQFKTGSPAPRPSPHRMGRGWPAGRARGGSWAGNRSQYAAKVLTESGSSPRGQRCSLSPGERARVRGSEAPPRTGERGSVLIIVLWIAFGLVSLALYFAHSMSFELRAADNRVASVEAEEAIAGAARYVSNVLANVQQPGTLPDTNTYRFAAVPVGDATFWLIGRGDDQNPPTTAHFGLMDEASKLNLNTATTNMLLALPRMTPELAANIISWRSSANSNPSRGAESETYMRLNPPYLCKNAPFETVDELRLVYGAYLDILYGEDVNLNGVLDPNENDGDVSPPSDDQNGRLDPGILEYVTVYSHEPSTTTNGTARVNVGDLGNPAQAAQLRSLLQNAGVANPNLILARTTTPPSVTSVLEFYIRSGMSADDFAKIEVGVRNPTVDGLLNVNTASASVLACIFAGAGVDTNQAVSLVAYRQSQASRLTSIAWVKGVLDAPTARRAGPWLTGKTFQFTADLAAVGHYGRGYRRVKYIFDTSDGAPKVLYRQDLTHMGWALGKQARDALFLAKALR
;
A
#
# COMPACT_ATOMS: atom_id res chain seq x y z
N MET A 1 -16.95 20.50 -4.30
CA MET A 1 -17.80 20.32 -5.52
C MET A 1 -19.17 19.76 -5.11
N LYS A 2 -20.27 20.03 -5.83
CA LYS A 2 -21.58 19.42 -5.50
C LYS A 2 -21.63 17.96 -5.97
N LEU A 3 -21.66 17.01 -5.04
CA LEU A 3 -21.88 15.59 -5.34
C LEU A 3 -23.26 15.38 -5.99
N SER A 4 -23.31 14.66 -7.12
CA SER A 4 -24.57 14.30 -7.80
C SER A 4 -25.28 13.14 -7.09
N GLY A 5 -26.58 12.94 -7.40
CA GLY A 5 -27.44 12.00 -6.67
C GLY A 5 -26.98 10.54 -6.70
N ALA A 6 -26.46 10.07 -7.83
CA ALA A 6 -26.14 8.66 -8.06
C ALA A 6 -25.20 8.04 -7.02
N ASN A 7 -24.21 8.80 -6.52
CA ASN A 7 -23.28 8.31 -5.50
C ASN A 7 -23.83 8.39 -4.06
N LYS A 8 -24.99 9.03 -3.85
CA LYS A 8 -25.67 9.03 -2.53
C LYS A 8 -26.63 7.85 -2.38
N GLU A 9 -27.27 7.41 -3.45
CA GLU A 9 -28.23 6.28 -3.41
C GLU A 9 -27.52 4.93 -3.25
N LEU A 10 -26.29 4.78 -3.78
CA LEU A 10 -25.46 3.58 -3.59
C LEU A 10 -25.16 3.25 -2.11
N ILE A 11 -25.11 4.25 -1.23
CA ILE A 11 -24.94 4.04 0.23
C ILE A 11 -26.22 3.47 0.87
N ALA A 12 -27.39 3.65 0.24
CA ALA A 12 -28.71 3.28 0.77
C ALA A 12 -29.37 2.06 0.08
N GLU A 13 -28.85 1.58 -1.05
CA GLU A 13 -29.38 0.41 -1.77
C GLU A 13 -28.63 -0.90 -1.51
N GLY A 14 -27.32 -0.84 -1.17
CA GLY A 14 -26.52 -2.03 -0.86
C GLY A 14 -27.06 -2.91 0.29
N ALA A 15 -27.96 -2.36 1.10
CA ALA A 15 -28.65 -3.06 2.19
C ALA A 15 -29.96 -3.77 1.80
N ARG A 16 -30.51 -3.56 0.59
CA ARG A 16 -31.87 -4.02 0.24
C ARG A 16 -31.97 -5.18 -0.77
N ASN A 17 -30.98 -5.37 -1.64
CA ASN A 17 -31.06 -6.37 -2.74
C ASN A 17 -30.49 -7.77 -2.41
N VAL A 18 -30.55 -8.20 -1.14
CA VAL A 18 -30.14 -9.57 -0.71
C VAL A 18 -31.30 -10.58 -0.82
N HIS A 19 -32.48 -10.15 -1.24
CA HIS A 19 -33.66 -11.03 -1.36
C HIS A 19 -34.20 -11.10 -2.80
N SER A 20 -34.49 -12.33 -3.22
CA SER A 20 -34.96 -12.73 -4.56
C SER A 20 -34.06 -12.33 -5.75
N ASN A 21 -33.27 -13.28 -6.24
CA ASN A 21 -33.56 -13.85 -7.56
C ASN A 21 -33.00 -15.27 -7.70
N ARG A 22 -33.79 -16.18 -8.26
CA ARG A 22 -33.47 -17.63 -8.32
C ARG A 22 -33.83 -18.21 -9.69
N TRP A 23 -33.09 -17.79 -10.73
CA TRP A 23 -33.32 -18.23 -12.10
C TRP A 23 -32.14 -18.99 -12.70
N ARG A 24 -32.46 -19.94 -13.57
CA ARG A 24 -31.52 -20.94 -14.11
C ARG A 24 -30.83 -20.41 -15.37
N ALA A 25 -29.52 -20.62 -15.50
CA ALA A 25 -28.81 -20.57 -16.77
C ALA A 25 -28.55 -22.00 -17.28
N ALA A 26 -28.61 -22.22 -18.60
CA ALA A 26 -28.43 -23.52 -19.23
C ALA A 26 -26.98 -23.74 -19.68
N ALA A 27 -26.55 -25.00 -19.75
CA ALA A 27 -25.19 -25.37 -20.16
C ALA A 27 -25.02 -25.42 -21.70
N PRO A 28 -23.96 -24.81 -22.27
CA PRO A 28 -23.47 -25.12 -23.61
C PRO A 28 -22.69 -26.45 -23.61
N ARG A 29 -22.42 -27.01 -24.80
CA ARG A 29 -21.81 -28.33 -24.99
C ARG A 29 -20.32 -28.26 -25.30
N ASN A 30 -19.62 -29.35 -24.97
CA ASN A 30 -18.41 -29.90 -25.59
C ASN A 30 -17.35 -28.94 -26.16
N PHE A 31 -16.21 -28.86 -25.48
CA PHE A 31 -14.92 -28.57 -26.12
C PHE A 31 -13.88 -29.59 -25.62
N GLN A 32 -13.16 -30.24 -26.54
CA GLN A 32 -12.11 -31.21 -26.21
C GLN A 32 -10.72 -30.57 -26.33
N PRO A 33 -9.85 -30.65 -25.30
CA PRO A 33 -8.44 -30.37 -25.43
C PRO A 33 -7.65 -31.70 -25.58
N SER A 34 -7.17 -31.99 -26.79
CA SER A 34 -6.28 -33.12 -27.04
C SER A 34 -4.81 -32.73 -26.83
N CYS A 35 -4.21 -33.13 -25.71
CA CYS A 35 -2.76 -33.08 -25.53
C CYS A 35 -2.28 -34.21 -24.61
N GLN A 36 -1.27 -34.98 -25.04
CA GLN A 36 -0.77 -36.14 -24.31
C GLN A 36 0.36 -35.74 -23.34
N PHE A 37 0.18 -35.98 -22.05
CA PHE A 37 1.29 -35.99 -21.08
C PHE A 37 1.77 -37.43 -20.84
N LYS A 38 3.06 -37.69 -21.04
CA LYS A 38 3.69 -38.97 -20.69
C LYS A 38 4.00 -39.01 -19.19
N THR A 39 3.66 -40.11 -18.54
CA THR A 39 3.90 -40.37 -17.12
C THR A 39 5.35 -40.77 -16.85
N GLY A 40 6.00 -40.12 -15.88
CA GLY A 40 7.28 -40.55 -15.30
C GLY A 40 7.13 -40.79 -13.79
N SER A 41 7.71 -41.88 -13.28
CA SER A 41 7.56 -42.32 -11.89
C SER A 41 8.44 -41.54 -10.90
N PRO A 42 8.07 -41.45 -9.60
CA PRO A 42 8.70 -40.53 -8.65
C PRO A 42 9.98 -41.06 -7.99
N ALA A 43 10.85 -40.12 -7.56
CA ALA A 43 12.02 -40.36 -6.72
C ALA A 43 11.71 -40.17 -5.21
N PRO A 44 12.50 -40.73 -4.27
CA PRO A 44 12.10 -40.90 -2.88
C PRO A 44 12.36 -39.70 -1.95
N ARG A 45 11.66 -39.67 -0.81
CA ARG A 45 11.85 -38.71 0.29
C ARG A 45 13.07 -39.09 1.17
N PRO A 46 13.86 -38.11 1.67
CA PRO A 46 14.77 -38.34 2.79
C PRO A 46 14.03 -38.33 4.15
N SER A 47 14.56 -39.07 5.12
CA SER A 47 14.06 -39.13 6.52
C SER A 47 14.98 -38.37 7.48
N PRO A 48 14.50 -37.92 8.66
CA PRO A 48 15.26 -37.01 9.52
C PRO A 48 16.37 -37.69 10.34
N HIS A 49 17.51 -37.01 10.48
CA HIS A 49 18.61 -37.42 11.38
C HIS A 49 18.41 -36.94 12.83
N ARG A 50 19.17 -37.54 13.76
CA ARG A 50 18.88 -37.59 15.20
C ARG A 50 20.00 -36.96 16.03
N MET A 51 19.62 -36.07 16.97
CA MET A 51 20.33 -35.62 18.17
C MET A 51 21.88 -35.49 18.14
N GLY A 52 22.37 -34.26 18.16
CA GLY A 52 23.64 -33.89 18.82
C GLY A 52 23.38 -33.18 20.15
N ARG A 53 24.25 -33.37 21.15
CA ARG A 53 24.23 -32.63 22.44
C ARG A 53 25.54 -31.86 22.63
N GLY A 54 25.48 -30.67 23.22
CA GLY A 54 26.48 -30.31 24.23
C GLY A 54 26.91 -28.84 24.38
N TRP A 55 26.58 -28.28 25.56
CA TRP A 55 27.38 -27.33 26.36
C TRP A 55 27.70 -25.92 25.78
N PRO A 56 27.98 -24.91 26.63
CA PRO A 56 27.30 -24.61 27.91
C PRO A 56 26.98 -23.10 28.11
N ALA A 57 26.01 -22.81 28.99
CA ALA A 57 25.78 -21.45 29.52
C ALA A 57 26.49 -21.26 30.87
N GLY A 58 27.07 -20.08 31.10
CA GLY A 58 27.86 -19.75 32.29
C GLY A 58 27.04 -19.47 33.56
N ARG A 59 27.74 -19.42 34.71
CA ARG A 59 27.17 -19.16 36.05
C ARG A 59 27.84 -17.94 36.68
N ALA A 60 27.10 -16.86 36.92
CA ALA A 60 27.55 -15.78 37.80
C ALA A 60 26.40 -15.07 38.54
N ARG A 61 26.78 -14.58 39.72
CA ARG A 61 26.14 -13.66 40.69
C ARG A 61 25.27 -12.56 40.02
N GLY A 62 24.22 -12.03 40.64
CA GLY A 62 23.80 -12.08 42.04
C GLY A 62 23.92 -10.69 42.69
N GLY A 63 22.81 -10.06 43.04
CA GLY A 63 22.75 -8.73 43.67
C GLY A 63 21.37 -8.44 44.25
N SER A 64 21.32 -7.82 45.43
CA SER A 64 20.09 -7.51 46.18
C SER A 64 19.72 -6.04 46.07
N TRP A 65 18.42 -5.74 46.05
CA TRP A 65 17.89 -4.46 46.52
C TRP A 65 16.64 -4.69 47.37
N ALA A 66 16.53 -3.93 48.46
CA ALA A 66 15.38 -3.94 49.38
C ALA A 66 14.93 -2.49 49.62
N GLY A 67 13.62 -2.26 49.74
CA GLY A 67 13.05 -0.91 49.88
C GLY A 67 11.66 -0.94 50.53
N ASN A 68 11.58 -0.48 51.78
CA ASN A 68 10.38 -0.53 52.64
C ASN A 68 9.22 0.38 52.18
N ARG A 69 7.97 -0.05 52.46
CA ARG A 69 6.92 0.60 53.32
C ARG A 69 5.61 -0.21 53.18
N SER A 70 4.99 -0.80 54.22
CA SER A 70 4.25 -0.23 55.38
C SER A 70 2.90 0.43 54.99
N GLN A 71 1.76 0.25 55.68
CA GLN A 71 1.48 -0.32 57.02
C GLN A 71 -0.03 -0.67 57.24
N TYR A 72 -0.44 -0.93 58.51
CA TYR A 72 -1.80 -1.21 59.04
C TYR A 72 -2.37 -2.62 58.78
N ALA A 73 -3.05 -3.34 59.71
CA ALA A 73 -3.22 -3.27 61.18
C ALA A 73 -3.59 -4.72 61.66
N ALA A 74 -3.14 -5.30 62.79
CA ALA A 74 -3.45 -5.04 64.22
C ALA A 74 -4.95 -5.12 64.56
N LYS A 75 -5.47 -5.78 65.63
CA LYS A 75 -4.96 -6.57 66.80
C LYS A 75 -6.20 -7.36 67.39
N VAL A 76 -6.25 -8.27 68.39
CA VAL A 76 -5.41 -8.82 69.50
C VAL A 76 -5.86 -10.30 69.82
N LEU A 77 -5.39 -10.89 70.95
CA LEU A 77 -5.82 -12.13 71.64
C LEU A 77 -5.29 -13.48 71.06
N THR A 78 -4.90 -14.55 71.78
CA THR A 78 -4.80 -14.97 73.22
C THR A 78 -6.05 -15.57 73.89
N GLU A 79 -5.98 -16.56 74.81
CA GLU A 79 -4.90 -17.10 75.67
C GLU A 79 -4.82 -18.65 75.74
N SER A 80 -3.87 -19.19 76.51
CA SER A 80 -3.73 -20.60 76.89
C SER A 80 -3.53 -20.77 78.42
N GLY A 81 -4.02 -21.86 79.01
CA GLY A 81 -3.90 -22.16 80.45
C GLY A 81 -3.73 -23.66 80.73
N SER A 82 -3.14 -24.05 81.86
CA SER A 82 -2.72 -25.45 82.10
C SER A 82 -2.69 -25.90 83.57
N SER A 83 -2.89 -27.22 83.77
CA SER A 83 -2.63 -28.01 85.01
C SER A 83 -3.51 -27.74 86.26
N PRO A 84 -3.50 -28.60 87.30
CA PRO A 84 -2.97 -29.98 87.40
C PRO A 84 -3.89 -31.03 88.10
N ARG A 85 -3.53 -32.31 87.93
CA ARG A 85 -3.67 -33.50 88.84
C ARG A 85 -4.80 -33.56 89.90
N GLY A 86 -5.63 -34.61 89.80
CA GLY A 86 -6.34 -35.26 90.92
C GLY A 86 -5.87 -36.71 91.13
N GLN A 87 -6.04 -37.28 92.33
CA GLN A 87 -5.48 -38.58 92.74
C GLN A 87 -6.39 -39.79 92.44
N ARG A 88 -5.79 -40.99 92.44
CA ARG A 88 -6.53 -42.27 92.40
C ARG A 88 -6.98 -42.67 93.81
N CYS A 89 -8.18 -43.23 93.92
CA CYS A 89 -8.51 -44.24 94.92
C CYS A 89 -8.91 -45.55 94.21
N SER A 90 -8.60 -46.68 94.83
CA SER A 90 -8.72 -48.02 94.24
C SER A 90 -9.79 -48.85 94.94
N LEU A 91 -10.71 -49.45 94.18
CA LEU A 91 -11.51 -50.59 94.65
C LEU A 91 -11.69 -51.64 93.54
N SER A 92 -11.58 -52.89 93.96
CA SER A 92 -11.95 -54.13 93.27
C SER A 92 -12.01 -55.25 94.34
N PRO A 93 -12.56 -56.45 94.06
CA PRO A 93 -13.16 -56.89 92.80
C PRO A 93 -14.62 -57.37 92.93
N GLY A 94 -15.36 -57.25 91.82
CA GLY A 94 -16.47 -58.13 91.45
C GLY A 94 -17.75 -58.08 92.29
N GLU A 95 -18.85 -57.60 91.67
CA GLU A 95 -20.11 -58.34 91.67
C GLU A 95 -20.99 -58.00 90.44
N ARG A 96 -21.66 -59.02 89.89
CA ARG A 96 -22.99 -58.97 89.21
C ARG A 96 -23.22 -57.75 88.29
N ALA A 97 -22.74 -57.72 87.04
CA ALA A 97 -23.23 -58.56 85.94
C ALA A 97 -24.75 -58.88 85.97
N ARG A 98 -25.64 -57.92 85.59
CA ARG A 98 -26.93 -58.22 84.90
C ARG A 98 -27.66 -56.99 84.30
N VAL A 99 -27.14 -56.39 83.23
CA VAL A 99 -27.97 -55.61 82.28
C VAL A 99 -27.61 -56.02 80.86
N ARG A 100 -28.46 -56.82 80.20
CA ARG A 100 -28.41 -56.98 78.74
C ARG A 100 -29.08 -55.78 78.10
N GLY A 101 -28.34 -54.68 77.98
CA GLY A 101 -28.71 -53.61 77.05
C GLY A 101 -28.62 -54.17 75.63
N SER A 102 -29.66 -53.98 74.84
CA SER A 102 -29.62 -54.30 73.41
C SER A 102 -28.77 -53.25 72.69
N GLU A 103 -27.50 -53.56 72.43
CA GLU A 103 -26.69 -52.76 71.51
C GLU A 103 -27.35 -52.78 70.12
N ALA A 104 -27.92 -51.65 69.73
CA ALA A 104 -28.18 -51.40 68.32
C ALA A 104 -26.83 -51.42 67.58
N PRO A 105 -26.74 -52.02 66.39
CA PRO A 105 -25.48 -52.10 65.67
C PRO A 105 -24.91 -50.69 65.46
N PRO A 106 -23.59 -50.49 65.61
CA PRO A 106 -22.99 -49.17 65.43
C PRO A 106 -23.31 -48.69 64.01
N ARG A 107 -23.98 -47.55 63.90
CA ARG A 107 -24.17 -46.87 62.61
C ARG A 107 -22.78 -46.53 62.08
N THR A 108 -22.29 -47.34 61.14
CA THR A 108 -21.09 -47.05 60.38
C THR A 108 -21.32 -45.75 59.63
N GLY A 109 -20.78 -44.65 60.16
CA GLY A 109 -20.88 -43.34 59.50
C GLY A 109 -20.24 -43.45 58.13
N GLU A 110 -21.07 -43.42 57.09
CA GLU A 110 -20.62 -43.53 55.71
C GLU A 110 -19.64 -42.40 55.43
N ARG A 111 -18.38 -42.76 55.15
CA ARG A 111 -17.33 -41.78 54.86
C ARG A 111 -17.61 -41.19 53.48
N GLY A 112 -18.29 -40.04 53.46
CA GLY A 112 -18.76 -39.33 52.27
C GLY A 112 -17.67 -38.73 51.36
N SER A 113 -16.59 -39.47 51.09
CA SER A 113 -15.51 -39.08 50.19
C SER A 113 -15.89 -39.24 48.71
N VAL A 114 -16.81 -40.12 48.37
CA VAL A 114 -17.23 -40.39 46.98
C VAL A 114 -17.75 -39.13 46.30
N LEU A 115 -18.61 -38.36 46.97
CA LEU A 115 -19.13 -37.10 46.43
C LEU A 115 -18.03 -36.08 46.12
N ILE A 116 -17.01 -36.00 46.98
CA ILE A 116 -15.86 -35.10 46.80
C ILE A 116 -15.02 -35.55 45.60
N ILE A 117 -14.74 -36.84 45.46
CA ILE A 117 -14.00 -37.41 44.32
C ILE A 117 -14.76 -37.17 43.01
N VAL A 118 -16.07 -37.43 42.99
CA VAL A 118 -16.94 -37.17 41.82
C VAL A 118 -16.97 -35.68 41.48
N LEU A 119 -17.04 -34.79 42.47
CA LEU A 119 -17.02 -33.33 42.23
C LEU A 119 -15.68 -32.86 41.64
N TRP A 120 -14.54 -33.36 42.11
CA TRP A 120 -13.24 -33.04 41.53
C TRP A 120 -13.07 -33.57 40.10
N ILE A 121 -13.55 -34.79 39.82
CA ILE A 121 -13.55 -35.36 38.46
C ILE A 121 -14.47 -34.54 37.54
N ALA A 122 -15.68 -34.22 37.98
CA ALA A 122 -16.63 -33.40 37.22
C ALA A 122 -16.08 -31.99 36.97
N PHE A 123 -15.48 -31.35 37.98
CA PHE A 123 -14.82 -30.05 37.84
C PHE A 123 -13.68 -30.11 36.82
N GLY A 124 -12.79 -31.11 36.90
CA GLY A 124 -11.71 -31.29 35.93
C GLY A 124 -12.21 -31.52 34.51
N LEU A 125 -13.24 -32.33 34.33
CA LEU A 125 -13.88 -32.57 33.02
C LEU A 125 -14.55 -31.31 32.47
N VAL A 126 -15.26 -30.53 33.29
CA VAL A 126 -15.88 -29.26 32.88
C VAL A 126 -14.80 -28.22 32.53
N SER A 127 -13.75 -28.07 33.33
CA SER A 127 -12.63 -27.17 33.01
C SER A 127 -11.94 -27.54 31.70
N LEU A 128 -11.71 -28.83 31.45
CA LEU A 128 -11.11 -29.32 30.22
C LEU A 128 -12.02 -29.12 29.01
N ALA A 129 -13.33 -29.38 29.15
CA ALA A 129 -14.32 -29.15 28.11
C ALA A 129 -14.45 -27.66 27.75
N LEU A 130 -14.47 -26.76 28.74
CA LEU A 130 -14.48 -25.31 28.52
C LEU A 130 -13.19 -24.82 27.84
N TYR A 131 -12.03 -25.33 28.23
CA TYR A 131 -10.75 -25.01 27.59
C TYR A 131 -10.73 -25.44 26.12
N PHE A 132 -11.14 -26.67 25.81
CA PHE A 132 -11.23 -27.14 24.42
C PHE A 132 -12.29 -26.38 23.62
N ALA A 133 -13.46 -26.09 24.17
CA ALA A 133 -14.49 -25.31 23.49
C ALA A 133 -14.01 -23.89 23.14
N HIS A 134 -13.25 -23.25 24.03
CA HIS A 134 -12.64 -21.95 23.79
C HIS A 134 -11.56 -22.01 22.70
N SER A 135 -10.66 -23.00 22.76
CA SER A 135 -9.62 -23.23 21.74
C SER A 135 -10.24 -23.51 20.36
N MET A 136 -11.19 -24.43 20.25
CA MET A 136 -11.86 -24.77 18.99
C MET A 136 -12.69 -23.60 18.42
N SER A 137 -13.23 -22.72 19.28
CA SER A 137 -13.90 -21.49 18.85
C SER A 137 -12.93 -20.49 18.20
N PHE A 138 -11.66 -20.42 18.64
CA PHE A 138 -10.63 -19.64 17.96
C PHE A 138 -10.17 -20.30 16.66
N GLU A 139 -9.91 -21.61 16.65
CA GLU A 139 -9.52 -22.33 15.43
C GLU A 139 -10.58 -22.21 14.32
N LEU A 140 -11.87 -22.34 14.67
CA LEU A 140 -12.98 -22.14 13.74
C LEU A 140 -12.97 -20.71 13.14
N ARG A 141 -12.75 -19.68 13.96
CA ARG A 141 -12.67 -18.27 13.52
C ARG A 141 -11.41 -18.00 12.69
N ALA A 142 -10.30 -18.66 12.98
CA ALA A 142 -9.06 -18.54 12.22
C ALA A 142 -9.17 -19.22 10.85
N ALA A 143 -9.78 -20.40 10.78
CA ALA A 143 -10.07 -21.12 9.55
C ALA A 143 -11.05 -20.33 8.64
N ASP A 144 -12.16 -19.86 9.19
CA ASP A 144 -13.13 -18.99 8.52
C ASP A 144 -12.47 -17.71 7.96
N ASN A 145 -11.68 -17.01 8.77
CA ASN A 145 -10.92 -15.84 8.31
C ASN A 145 -9.85 -16.19 7.27
N ARG A 146 -9.30 -17.41 7.24
CA ARG A 146 -8.41 -17.86 6.16
C ARG A 146 -9.18 -18.13 4.86
N VAL A 147 -10.42 -18.64 4.92
CA VAL A 147 -11.29 -18.76 3.73
C VAL A 147 -11.62 -17.38 3.17
N ALA A 148 -12.12 -16.45 4.00
CA ALA A 148 -12.34 -15.05 3.59
C ALA A 148 -11.06 -14.39 3.04
N SER A 149 -9.89 -14.77 3.55
CA SER A 149 -8.61 -14.28 3.03
C SER A 149 -8.29 -14.79 1.62
N VAL A 150 -8.64 -16.04 1.30
CA VAL A 150 -8.46 -16.59 -0.06
C VAL A 150 -9.48 -15.96 -1.03
N GLU A 151 -10.71 -15.72 -0.58
CA GLU A 151 -11.70 -14.94 -1.35
C GLU A 151 -11.20 -13.53 -1.66
N ALA A 152 -10.55 -12.85 -0.71
CA ALA A 152 -9.94 -11.55 -0.94
C ALA A 152 -8.70 -11.62 -1.87
N GLU A 153 -7.85 -12.65 -1.73
CA GLU A 153 -6.72 -12.93 -2.63
C GLU A 153 -7.21 -13.10 -4.09
N GLU A 154 -8.27 -13.87 -4.33
CA GLU A 154 -8.89 -14.07 -5.66
C GLU A 154 -9.68 -12.85 -6.15
N ALA A 155 -10.36 -12.10 -5.26
CA ALA A 155 -11.03 -10.85 -5.62
C ALA A 155 -10.02 -9.81 -6.14
N ILE A 156 -8.83 -9.72 -5.54
CA ILE A 156 -7.72 -8.89 -6.04
C ILE A 156 -7.22 -9.39 -7.40
N ALA A 157 -7.09 -10.70 -7.61
CA ALA A 157 -6.71 -11.25 -8.91
C ALA A 157 -7.77 -10.96 -10.00
N GLY A 158 -9.06 -10.99 -9.66
CA GLY A 158 -10.16 -10.55 -10.51
C GLY A 158 -10.11 -9.05 -10.81
N ALA A 159 -9.88 -8.22 -9.78
CA ALA A 159 -9.78 -6.78 -9.90
C ALA A 159 -8.58 -6.33 -10.74
N ALA A 160 -7.42 -7.01 -10.66
CA ALA A 160 -6.27 -6.75 -11.52
C ALA A 160 -6.58 -7.03 -13.01
N ARG A 161 -7.36 -8.09 -13.31
CA ARG A 161 -7.86 -8.36 -14.67
C ARG A 161 -8.87 -7.30 -15.12
N TYR A 162 -9.71 -6.82 -14.22
CA TYR A 162 -10.65 -5.72 -14.50
C TYR A 162 -9.92 -4.41 -14.81
N VAL A 163 -8.90 -4.03 -14.02
CA VAL A 163 -8.04 -2.86 -14.30
C VAL A 163 -7.34 -2.99 -15.65
N SER A 164 -6.77 -4.18 -15.95
CA SER A 164 -6.20 -4.46 -17.27
C SER A 164 -7.21 -4.24 -18.41
N ASN A 165 -8.47 -4.63 -18.23
CA ASN A 165 -9.53 -4.37 -19.21
C ASN A 165 -9.90 -2.88 -19.31
N VAL A 166 -9.99 -2.14 -18.19
CA VAL A 166 -10.21 -0.68 -18.19
C VAL A 166 -9.10 0.04 -18.94
N LEU A 167 -7.83 -0.28 -18.64
CA LEU A 167 -6.66 0.30 -19.30
C LEU A 167 -6.55 -0.08 -20.80
N ALA A 168 -7.12 -1.21 -21.22
CA ALA A 168 -7.15 -1.63 -22.62
C ALA A 168 -8.24 -0.92 -23.45
N ASN A 169 -9.23 -0.29 -22.81
CA ASN A 169 -10.39 0.32 -23.47
C ASN A 169 -10.47 1.85 -23.25
N VAL A 170 -9.36 2.50 -22.91
CA VAL A 170 -9.29 3.96 -22.75
C VAL A 170 -9.47 4.66 -24.11
N GLN A 171 -10.35 5.66 -24.17
CA GLN A 171 -10.68 6.36 -25.42
C GLN A 171 -9.49 7.08 -26.07
N GLN A 172 -8.50 7.50 -25.27
CA GLN A 172 -7.27 8.14 -25.74
C GLN A 172 -6.05 7.48 -25.08
N PRO A 173 -5.17 6.82 -25.84
CA PRO A 173 -3.90 6.32 -25.32
C PRO A 173 -3.06 7.44 -24.70
N GLY A 174 -2.33 7.12 -23.63
CA GLY A 174 -1.55 8.11 -22.90
C GLY A 174 -2.36 8.97 -21.93
N THR A 175 -3.58 8.59 -21.54
CA THR A 175 -4.39 9.35 -20.58
C THR A 175 -4.86 8.49 -19.41
N LEU A 176 -5.00 9.10 -18.22
CA LEU A 176 -5.60 8.45 -17.05
C LEU A 176 -7.12 8.26 -17.29
N PRO A 177 -7.71 7.07 -17.02
CA PRO A 177 -9.14 6.86 -17.19
C PRO A 177 -9.97 7.76 -16.28
N ASP A 178 -11.01 8.39 -16.82
CA ASP A 178 -12.01 9.14 -16.04
C ASP A 178 -12.69 8.19 -15.04
N THR A 179 -12.74 8.58 -13.75
CA THR A 179 -13.31 7.78 -12.66
C THR A 179 -14.77 7.39 -12.89
N ASN A 180 -15.53 8.15 -13.68
CA ASN A 180 -16.91 7.82 -14.06
C ASN A 180 -17.00 6.58 -14.98
N THR A 181 -15.92 6.22 -15.68
CA THR A 181 -15.90 5.11 -16.66
C THR A 181 -15.69 3.72 -16.05
N TYR A 182 -15.20 3.63 -14.81
CA TYR A 182 -14.92 2.37 -14.13
C TYR A 182 -15.56 2.29 -12.73
N ARG A 183 -15.23 1.24 -11.98
CA ARG A 183 -15.65 1.03 -10.58
C ARG A 183 -14.40 0.85 -9.72
N PHE A 184 -14.33 1.59 -8.62
CA PHE A 184 -13.08 1.74 -7.87
C PHE A 184 -13.25 1.67 -6.33
N ALA A 185 -14.47 1.72 -5.79
CA ALA A 185 -14.73 1.63 -4.37
C ALA A 185 -15.91 0.69 -4.10
N ALA A 186 -15.79 -0.13 -3.05
CA ALA A 186 -16.81 -1.09 -2.61
C ALA A 186 -17.37 -1.98 -3.75
N VAL A 187 -16.49 -2.47 -4.63
CA VAL A 187 -16.86 -3.22 -5.83
C VAL A 187 -17.01 -4.71 -5.48
N PRO A 188 -18.22 -5.31 -5.60
CA PRO A 188 -18.44 -6.70 -5.21
C PRO A 188 -17.89 -7.69 -6.23
N VAL A 189 -17.29 -8.78 -5.75
CA VAL A 189 -16.77 -9.91 -6.55
C VAL A 189 -17.14 -11.21 -5.83
N GLY A 190 -18.28 -11.78 -6.19
CA GLY A 190 -18.89 -12.85 -5.38
C GLY A 190 -19.28 -12.34 -3.99
N ASP A 191 -18.91 -13.07 -2.95
CA ASP A 191 -19.10 -12.66 -1.55
C ASP A 191 -18.00 -11.70 -1.03
N ALA A 192 -16.94 -11.49 -1.83
CA ALA A 192 -15.86 -10.56 -1.54
C ALA A 192 -16.14 -9.14 -2.09
N THR A 193 -15.34 -8.17 -1.70
CA THR A 193 -15.43 -6.76 -2.15
C THR A 193 -14.04 -6.14 -2.24
N PHE A 194 -13.77 -5.34 -3.28
CA PHE A 194 -12.50 -4.63 -3.47
C PHE A 194 -12.63 -3.11 -3.61
N TRP A 195 -11.51 -2.43 -3.38
CA TRP A 195 -11.27 -1.01 -3.57
C TRP A 195 -9.92 -0.81 -4.27
N LEU A 196 -9.85 0.21 -5.12
CA LEU A 196 -8.61 0.77 -5.65
C LEU A 196 -8.26 1.98 -4.79
N ILE A 197 -7.29 1.86 -3.89
CA ILE A 197 -6.79 2.98 -3.09
C ILE A 197 -6.06 3.95 -4.03
N GLY A 198 -6.34 5.25 -3.88
CA GLY A 198 -5.75 6.31 -4.68
C GLY A 198 -5.36 7.52 -3.83
N ARG A 199 -5.33 8.71 -4.45
CA ARG A 199 -5.03 9.98 -3.78
C ARG A 199 -6.10 11.02 -4.10
N GLY A 200 -6.34 11.92 -3.15
CA GLY A 200 -7.14 13.12 -3.35
C GLY A 200 -6.28 14.25 -3.93
N ASP A 201 -6.89 15.44 -4.08
CA ASP A 201 -6.13 16.69 -4.13
C ASP A 201 -6.00 17.32 -2.73
N ASP A 202 -5.03 18.22 -2.57
CA ASP A 202 -4.64 18.88 -1.30
C ASP A 202 -5.75 19.74 -0.65
N GLN A 203 -6.98 19.67 -1.16
CA GLN A 203 -8.17 20.38 -0.68
C GLN A 203 -9.15 19.46 0.07
N ASN A 204 -8.91 18.15 0.10
CA ASN A 204 -9.73 17.20 0.85
C ASN A 204 -9.27 17.12 2.32
N PRO A 205 -10.16 16.75 3.26
CA PRO A 205 -9.75 16.46 4.62
C PRO A 205 -8.80 15.24 4.62
N PRO A 206 -7.61 15.32 5.25
CA PRO A 206 -6.63 14.23 5.20
C PRO A 206 -7.13 12.94 5.87
N THR A 207 -8.22 12.98 6.64
CA THR A 207 -8.86 11.82 7.28
C THR A 207 -9.85 11.06 6.38
N THR A 208 -9.85 11.30 5.07
CA THR A 208 -10.78 10.69 4.09
C THR A 208 -10.04 9.80 3.09
N ALA A 209 -10.40 8.52 3.02
CA ALA A 209 -9.84 7.59 2.04
C ALA A 209 -10.27 7.95 0.60
N HIS A 210 -9.28 8.11 -0.27
CA HIS A 210 -9.47 8.36 -1.69
C HIS A 210 -9.29 7.08 -2.51
N PHE A 211 -10.05 6.97 -3.60
CA PHE A 211 -10.12 5.76 -4.41
C PHE A 211 -10.05 6.06 -5.91
N GLY A 212 -9.31 5.25 -6.65
CA GLY A 212 -9.05 5.41 -8.09
C GLY A 212 -7.72 4.80 -8.52
N LEU A 213 -7.43 4.80 -9.82
CA LEU A 213 -6.09 4.51 -10.34
C LEU A 213 -5.17 5.71 -10.09
N MET A 214 -3.93 5.44 -9.71
CA MET A 214 -2.87 6.44 -9.59
C MET A 214 -2.01 6.47 -10.85
N ASP A 215 -1.57 7.68 -11.20
CA ASP A 215 -0.59 7.92 -12.26
C ASP A 215 0.83 7.75 -11.69
N GLU A 216 1.73 7.09 -12.42
CA GLU A 216 3.15 7.03 -12.07
C GLU A 216 3.95 8.16 -12.71
N ALA A 217 3.54 8.65 -13.88
CA ALA A 217 4.08 9.88 -14.46
C ALA A 217 3.68 11.14 -13.66
N SER A 218 2.87 11.05 -12.60
CA SER A 218 2.65 12.16 -11.66
C SER A 218 3.76 12.31 -10.60
N LYS A 219 4.73 11.37 -10.56
CA LYS A 219 5.80 11.27 -9.56
C LYS A 219 7.19 11.52 -10.16
N LEU A 220 8.16 11.87 -9.31
CA LEU A 220 9.54 12.10 -9.72
C LEU A 220 10.26 10.77 -9.98
N ASN A 221 10.75 10.55 -11.20
CA ASN A 221 11.44 9.30 -11.55
C ASN A 221 12.88 9.27 -10.97
N LEU A 222 13.12 8.37 -10.01
CA LEU A 222 14.40 8.17 -9.32
C LEU A 222 15.57 7.85 -10.26
N ASN A 223 15.31 7.34 -11.47
CA ASN A 223 16.34 7.01 -12.44
C ASN A 223 16.81 8.23 -13.27
N THR A 224 16.01 9.29 -13.39
CA THR A 224 16.33 10.47 -14.22
C THR A 224 16.50 11.76 -13.42
N ALA A 225 15.89 11.88 -12.24
CA ALA A 225 15.89 13.10 -11.43
C ALA A 225 17.29 13.66 -11.15
N THR A 226 17.48 14.97 -11.35
CA THR A 226 18.76 15.64 -11.06
C THR A 226 18.93 15.93 -9.57
N THR A 227 20.14 16.25 -9.12
CA THR A 227 20.42 16.60 -7.71
C THR A 227 19.52 17.73 -7.21
N ASN A 228 19.28 18.75 -8.03
CA ASN A 228 18.41 19.88 -7.69
C ASN A 228 16.93 19.50 -7.61
N MET A 229 16.49 18.46 -8.34
CA MET A 229 15.13 17.92 -8.20
C MET A 229 14.98 17.13 -6.91
N LEU A 230 15.96 16.28 -6.59
CA LEU A 230 15.96 15.50 -5.35
C LEU A 230 16.01 16.41 -4.13
N LEU A 231 16.91 17.40 -4.11
CA LEU A 231 17.04 18.39 -3.03
C LEU A 231 15.79 19.25 -2.76
N ALA A 232 14.82 19.25 -3.67
CA ALA A 232 13.56 19.98 -3.54
C ALA A 232 12.39 19.09 -3.06
N LEU A 233 12.61 17.79 -2.87
CA LEU A 233 11.64 16.90 -2.21
C LEU A 233 11.53 17.24 -0.70
N PRO A 234 10.33 17.14 -0.11
CA PRO A 234 10.16 17.15 1.34
C PRO A 234 11.05 16.11 2.03
N ARG A 235 11.49 16.40 3.26
CA ARG A 235 12.39 15.58 4.11
C ARG A 235 13.76 15.22 3.50
N MET A 236 14.11 15.65 2.28
CA MET A 236 15.39 15.30 1.65
C MET A 236 16.59 15.94 2.34
N THR A 237 17.66 15.16 2.52
CA THR A 237 18.98 15.68 2.93
C THR A 237 19.95 15.73 1.75
N PRO A 238 20.95 16.63 1.73
CA PRO A 238 21.96 16.66 0.67
C PRO A 238 22.80 15.39 0.58
N GLU A 239 22.99 14.70 1.69
CA GLU A 239 23.65 13.39 1.74
C GLU A 239 22.79 12.31 1.07
N LEU A 240 21.50 12.19 1.41
CA LEU A 240 20.59 11.24 0.79
C LEU A 240 20.43 11.50 -0.71
N ALA A 241 20.31 12.76 -1.14
CA ALA A 241 20.23 13.13 -2.55
C ALA A 241 21.49 12.70 -3.34
N ALA A 242 22.68 12.84 -2.75
CA ALA A 242 23.92 12.34 -3.36
C ALA A 242 23.96 10.80 -3.36
N ASN A 243 23.54 10.14 -2.28
CA ASN A 243 23.55 8.69 -2.17
C ASN A 243 22.57 8.01 -3.14
N ILE A 244 21.41 8.62 -3.42
CA ILE A 244 20.45 8.17 -4.45
C ILE A 244 21.10 8.24 -5.85
N ILE A 245 21.87 9.29 -6.14
CA ILE A 245 22.58 9.44 -7.42
C ILE A 245 23.74 8.44 -7.53
N SER A 246 24.53 8.25 -6.47
CA SER A 246 25.58 7.22 -6.42
C SER A 246 25.01 5.81 -6.61
N TRP A 247 23.91 5.47 -5.93
CA TRP A 247 23.28 4.15 -6.00
C TRP A 247 22.95 3.71 -7.43
N ARG A 248 22.40 4.64 -8.23
CA ARG A 248 21.96 4.39 -9.60
C ARG A 248 23.01 4.60 -10.69
N SER A 249 24.14 5.25 -10.35
CA SER A 249 25.20 5.60 -11.31
C SER A 249 26.19 4.45 -11.47
N SER A 250 26.78 4.29 -12.66
CA SER A 250 27.88 3.33 -12.83
C SER A 250 29.09 3.78 -12.00
N ALA A 251 29.84 2.83 -11.43
CA ALA A 251 30.97 3.13 -10.53
C ALA A 251 32.06 4.02 -11.17
N ASN A 252 32.21 3.99 -12.50
CA ASN A 252 33.18 4.81 -13.24
C ASN A 252 32.62 6.21 -13.62
N SER A 253 31.37 6.52 -13.26
CA SER A 253 30.67 7.72 -13.73
C SER A 253 29.98 8.51 -12.62
N ASN A 254 30.27 8.25 -11.34
CA ASN A 254 29.59 8.94 -10.23
C ASN A 254 29.91 10.45 -10.23
N PRO A 255 28.93 11.34 -10.46
CA PRO A 255 29.14 12.79 -10.49
C PRO A 255 29.00 13.42 -9.10
N SER A 256 28.79 12.62 -8.05
CA SER A 256 28.41 13.06 -6.70
C SER A 256 29.30 12.42 -5.63
N ARG A 257 29.55 13.14 -4.52
CA ARG A 257 30.31 12.61 -3.37
C ARG A 257 29.45 11.76 -2.43
N GLY A 258 28.56 10.95 -2.98
CA GLY A 258 27.69 10.04 -2.22
C GLY A 258 28.41 8.76 -1.78
N ALA A 259 27.67 7.92 -1.05
CA ALA A 259 28.13 6.63 -0.58
C ALA A 259 28.31 5.62 -1.73
N GLU A 260 29.51 5.04 -1.81
CA GLU A 260 29.87 3.95 -2.72
C GLU A 260 30.05 2.62 -1.94
N SER A 261 30.49 1.55 -2.61
CA SER A 261 30.55 0.20 -2.03
C SER A 261 31.35 0.10 -0.73
N GLU A 262 32.40 0.91 -0.56
CA GLU A 262 33.21 1.01 0.66
C GLU A 262 32.41 1.47 1.88
N THR A 263 31.27 2.13 1.69
CA THR A 263 30.33 2.50 2.77
C THR A 263 29.36 1.34 3.04
N TYR A 264 28.72 0.78 2.01
CA TYR A 264 27.76 -0.32 2.16
C TYR A 264 28.39 -1.61 2.72
N MET A 265 29.67 -1.86 2.43
CA MET A 265 30.41 -3.00 2.99
C MET A 265 30.76 -2.84 4.49
N ARG A 266 30.48 -1.68 5.11
CA ARG A 266 30.62 -1.46 6.56
C ARG A 266 29.30 -1.59 7.32
N LEU A 267 28.19 -1.75 6.61
CA LEU A 267 26.88 -1.96 7.21
C LEU A 267 26.74 -3.40 7.73
N ASN A 268 25.67 -3.65 8.49
CA ASN A 268 25.37 -4.97 9.02
C ASN A 268 23.91 -5.36 8.70
N PRO A 269 23.65 -6.32 7.79
CA PRO A 269 24.63 -7.06 6.99
C PRO A 269 25.37 -6.16 5.97
N PRO A 270 26.61 -6.50 5.58
CA PRO A 270 27.34 -5.76 4.55
C PRO A 270 26.85 -6.13 3.14
N TYR A 271 26.80 -5.15 2.25
CA TYR A 271 26.45 -5.32 0.82
C TYR A 271 27.24 -4.35 -0.06
N LEU A 272 27.04 -4.43 -1.38
CA LEU A 272 27.65 -3.53 -2.36
C LEU A 272 26.67 -2.43 -2.78
N CYS A 273 27.19 -1.30 -3.25
CA CYS A 273 26.38 -0.33 -4.00
C CYS A 273 25.86 -1.01 -5.28
N LYS A 274 24.58 -0.78 -5.64
CA LYS A 274 23.99 -1.38 -6.86
C LYS A 274 24.69 -0.92 -8.14
N ASN A 275 25.09 0.36 -8.18
CA ASN A 275 25.74 1.02 -9.31
C ASN A 275 24.98 0.90 -10.65
N ALA A 276 23.65 0.80 -10.58
CA ALA A 276 22.75 0.58 -11.71
C ALA A 276 21.33 1.05 -11.36
N PRO A 277 20.47 1.36 -12.35
CA PRO A 277 19.12 1.90 -12.13
C PRO A 277 18.28 1.16 -11.08
N PHE A 278 17.47 1.92 -10.34
CA PHE A 278 16.44 1.39 -9.47
C PHE A 278 15.42 0.59 -10.28
N GLU A 279 15.14 -0.65 -9.87
CA GLU A 279 14.13 -1.55 -10.43
C GLU A 279 12.82 -1.46 -9.64
N THR A 280 12.89 -1.07 -8.37
CA THR A 280 11.76 -0.78 -7.49
C THR A 280 12.05 0.46 -6.62
N VAL A 281 10.99 1.12 -6.14
CA VAL A 281 11.12 2.25 -5.20
C VAL A 281 11.62 1.80 -3.82
N ASP A 282 11.23 0.60 -3.38
CA ASP A 282 11.61 0.02 -2.08
C ASP A 282 13.13 -0.12 -1.87
N GLU A 283 13.91 -0.18 -2.95
CA GLU A 283 15.39 -0.13 -2.91
C GLU A 283 15.93 1.14 -2.24
N LEU A 284 15.16 2.23 -2.14
CA LEU A 284 15.54 3.38 -1.32
C LEU A 284 15.88 2.97 0.11
N ARG A 285 15.25 1.92 0.66
CA ARG A 285 15.54 1.36 2.00
C ARG A 285 16.95 0.74 2.12
N LEU A 286 17.68 0.61 1.01
CA LEU A 286 19.08 0.15 0.94
C LEU A 286 20.06 1.31 0.68
N VAL A 287 19.57 2.52 0.40
CA VAL A 287 20.42 3.70 0.17
C VAL A 287 20.87 4.27 1.52
N TYR A 288 22.15 4.63 1.64
CA TYR A 288 22.68 5.14 2.90
C TYR A 288 22.01 6.48 3.28
N GLY A 289 21.60 6.62 4.55
CA GLY A 289 20.85 7.78 5.05
C GLY A 289 19.34 7.78 4.76
N ALA A 290 18.80 6.75 4.11
CA ALA A 290 17.36 6.63 3.81
C ALA A 290 16.57 6.03 4.99
N TYR A 291 16.47 6.78 6.09
CA TYR A 291 15.77 6.35 7.29
C TYR A 291 14.25 6.22 7.07
N LEU A 292 13.59 5.35 7.83
CA LEU A 292 12.18 5.02 7.60
C LEU A 292 11.23 6.21 7.83
N ASP A 293 11.55 7.09 8.78
CA ASP A 293 10.83 8.34 9.02
C ASP A 293 10.99 9.33 7.86
N ILE A 294 12.10 9.30 7.12
CA ILE A 294 12.30 10.11 5.91
C ILE A 294 11.51 9.51 4.73
N LEU A 295 11.49 8.17 4.62
CA LEU A 295 10.85 7.48 3.52
C LEU A 295 9.32 7.45 3.63
N TYR A 296 8.76 7.10 4.79
CA TYR A 296 7.32 6.94 5.01
C TYR A 296 6.66 8.18 5.64
N GLY A 297 7.44 9.03 6.33
CA GLY A 297 6.86 10.11 7.13
C GLY A 297 5.93 9.56 8.21
N GLU A 298 4.73 10.11 8.26
CA GLU A 298 3.61 9.67 9.08
C GLU A 298 2.71 8.64 8.35
N ASP A 299 2.69 8.60 7.01
CA ASP A 299 1.92 7.61 6.22
C ASP A 299 2.62 6.23 6.19
N VAL A 300 2.80 5.61 7.36
CA VAL A 300 3.46 4.31 7.54
C VAL A 300 2.79 3.23 6.70
N ASN A 301 1.48 3.36 6.49
CA ASN A 301 0.70 2.40 5.72
C ASN A 301 0.50 2.83 4.24
N LEU A 302 1.06 3.96 3.78
CA LEU A 302 1.02 4.45 2.40
C LEU A 302 -0.40 4.57 1.82
N ASN A 303 -1.41 4.93 2.61
CA ASN A 303 -2.81 5.03 2.19
C ASN A 303 -3.27 6.46 1.81
N GLY A 304 -2.47 7.50 2.11
CA GLY A 304 -2.81 8.90 1.88
C GLY A 304 -3.93 9.43 2.79
N VAL A 305 -4.09 8.84 3.97
CA VAL A 305 -5.12 9.13 4.98
C VAL A 305 -4.46 9.22 6.35
N LEU A 306 -4.66 10.35 7.04
CA LEU A 306 -4.24 10.54 8.42
C LEU A 306 -5.07 9.62 9.34
N ASP A 307 -4.52 8.46 9.67
CA ASP A 307 -5.15 7.49 10.57
C ASP A 307 -4.89 7.85 12.06
N PRO A 308 -5.66 7.33 13.04
CA PRO A 308 -5.62 7.84 14.41
C PRO A 308 -4.30 7.68 15.16
N ASN A 309 -3.44 6.73 14.77
CA ASN A 309 -2.09 6.53 15.31
C ASN A 309 -1.03 7.40 14.62
N GLU A 310 -1.41 8.20 13.63
CA GLU A 310 -0.57 9.12 12.87
C GLU A 310 -0.89 10.58 13.30
N ASN A 311 -1.75 10.74 14.34
CA ASN A 311 -2.18 11.99 14.96
C ASN A 311 -2.44 11.77 16.48
N ASP A 312 -1.57 11.03 17.18
CA ASP A 312 -1.64 10.83 18.64
C ASP A 312 -0.38 11.30 19.42
N GLY A 313 0.54 11.99 18.75
CA GLY A 313 1.82 12.46 19.27
C GLY A 313 2.84 11.33 19.44
N ASP A 314 3.36 11.17 20.66
CA ASP A 314 4.29 10.09 21.02
C ASP A 314 3.56 8.86 21.62
N VAL A 315 2.23 8.72 21.43
CA VAL A 315 1.44 7.67 22.09
C VAL A 315 1.54 6.32 21.36
N SER A 316 1.55 6.32 20.02
CA SER A 316 1.87 5.13 19.22
C SER A 316 2.62 5.50 17.93
N PRO A 317 3.42 4.59 17.34
CA PRO A 317 4.18 4.89 16.12
C PRO A 317 3.27 5.13 14.90
N PRO A 318 3.64 6.02 13.95
CA PRO A 318 4.91 6.77 13.82
C PRO A 318 5.08 7.94 14.80
N SER A 319 6.16 8.72 14.66
CA SER A 319 6.27 10.02 15.32
C SER A 319 5.44 11.07 14.58
N ASP A 320 4.36 11.53 15.20
CA ASP A 320 3.49 12.63 14.77
C ASP A 320 4.06 14.00 15.22
N ASP A 321 4.21 14.95 14.30
CA ASP A 321 4.71 16.30 14.63
C ASP A 321 3.65 17.23 15.26
N GLN A 322 2.41 16.75 15.36
CA GLN A 322 1.21 17.38 15.92
C GLN A 322 0.69 18.59 15.13
N ASN A 323 1.10 18.77 13.87
CA ASN A 323 0.59 19.85 13.00
C ASN A 323 -0.85 19.59 12.48
N GLY A 324 -1.33 18.34 12.54
CA GLY A 324 -2.67 17.95 12.10
C GLY A 324 -2.82 17.75 10.59
N ARG A 325 -1.72 17.49 9.88
CA ARG A 325 -1.66 17.16 8.45
C ARG A 325 -0.62 16.06 8.24
N LEU A 326 -1.01 15.02 7.51
CA LEU A 326 -0.16 13.91 7.13
C LEU A 326 1.08 14.36 6.36
N ASP A 327 2.28 14.04 6.86
CA ASP A 327 3.51 13.95 6.07
C ASP A 327 3.59 12.55 5.40
N PRO A 328 3.45 12.44 4.07
CA PRO A 328 3.46 11.15 3.39
C PRO A 328 4.88 10.63 3.07
N GLY A 329 5.92 11.31 3.55
CA GLY A 329 7.32 10.95 3.31
C GLY A 329 7.77 11.08 1.86
N ILE A 330 9.00 10.63 1.58
CA ILE A 330 9.56 10.65 0.22
C ILE A 330 8.84 9.65 -0.71
N LEU A 331 8.38 8.50 -0.20
CA LEU A 331 7.86 7.39 -1.02
C LEU A 331 6.62 7.75 -1.85
N GLU A 332 5.81 8.71 -1.40
CA GLU A 332 4.64 9.20 -2.14
C GLU A 332 5.01 9.97 -3.42
N TYR A 333 6.12 10.71 -3.37
CA TYR A 333 6.50 11.67 -4.41
C TYR A 333 7.34 11.07 -5.55
N VAL A 334 7.74 9.80 -5.44
CA VAL A 334 8.76 9.19 -6.31
C VAL A 334 8.29 7.92 -7.01
N THR A 335 8.87 7.63 -8.18
CA THR A 335 8.65 6.38 -8.92
C THR A 335 9.95 5.90 -9.56
N VAL A 336 9.93 4.70 -10.14
CA VAL A 336 10.90 4.25 -11.16
C VAL A 336 10.24 4.05 -12.54
N TYR A 337 8.90 4.18 -12.61
CA TYR A 337 8.06 3.78 -13.73
C TYR A 337 7.41 5.00 -14.43
N SER A 338 8.21 5.84 -15.07
CA SER A 338 7.70 6.88 -16.00
C SER A 338 8.49 6.79 -17.32
N HIS A 339 7.79 6.45 -18.40
CA HIS A 339 8.31 6.28 -19.76
C HIS A 339 7.23 6.54 -20.81
N GLU A 340 7.56 7.29 -21.87
CA GLU A 340 6.69 7.45 -23.05
C GLU A 340 7.13 6.59 -24.25
N PRO A 341 6.23 5.81 -24.88
CA PRO A 341 6.58 5.02 -26.06
C PRO A 341 7.03 5.91 -27.23
N SER A 342 8.01 5.44 -27.99
CA SER A 342 8.45 6.07 -29.25
C SER A 342 7.49 5.86 -30.43
N THR A 343 6.46 5.03 -30.26
CA THR A 343 5.40 4.73 -31.23
C THR A 343 4.02 5.05 -30.66
N THR A 344 3.03 5.25 -31.53
CA THR A 344 1.62 5.19 -31.17
C THR A 344 1.17 3.74 -30.99
N THR A 345 -0.02 3.53 -30.42
CA THR A 345 -0.62 2.18 -30.26
C THR A 345 -0.83 1.43 -31.59
N ASN A 346 -0.83 2.15 -32.72
CA ASN A 346 -0.93 1.58 -34.06
C ASN A 346 0.45 1.31 -34.69
N GLY A 347 1.53 1.28 -33.89
CA GLY A 347 2.91 1.04 -34.33
C GLY A 347 3.53 2.18 -35.15
N THR A 348 2.83 3.29 -35.38
CA THR A 348 3.37 4.44 -36.12
C THR A 348 4.37 5.19 -35.25
N ALA A 349 5.57 5.48 -35.76
CA ALA A 349 6.56 6.26 -35.01
C ALA A 349 6.04 7.66 -34.63
N ARG A 350 6.36 8.12 -33.42
CA ARG A 350 6.08 9.48 -32.95
C ARG A 350 7.23 10.40 -33.35
N VAL A 351 6.91 11.60 -33.84
CA VAL A 351 7.88 12.61 -34.28
C VAL A 351 8.69 13.11 -33.08
N ASN A 352 10.01 13.06 -33.18
CA ASN A 352 10.90 13.66 -32.19
C ASN A 352 11.00 15.17 -32.43
N VAL A 353 10.42 15.99 -31.54
CA VAL A 353 10.40 17.45 -31.72
C VAL A 353 11.78 18.11 -31.65
N GLY A 354 12.80 17.43 -31.09
CA GLY A 354 14.17 17.95 -31.05
C GLY A 354 15.02 17.62 -32.27
N ASP A 355 14.60 16.66 -33.09
CA ASP A 355 15.27 16.27 -34.33
C ASP A 355 14.56 16.86 -35.57
N LEU A 356 13.76 17.94 -35.43
CA LEU A 356 13.06 18.56 -36.56
C LEU A 356 13.99 19.21 -37.61
N GLY A 357 15.30 19.33 -37.34
CA GLY A 357 16.30 19.67 -38.34
C GLY A 357 16.58 18.53 -39.34
N ASN A 358 16.26 17.29 -38.98
CA ASN A 358 16.33 16.12 -39.86
C ASN A 358 15.19 16.17 -40.91
N PRO A 359 15.50 16.14 -42.22
CA PRO A 359 14.48 16.17 -43.27
C PRO A 359 13.41 15.08 -43.14
N ALA A 360 13.74 13.90 -42.58
CA ALA A 360 12.78 12.83 -42.36
C ALA A 360 11.75 13.17 -41.27
N GLN A 361 12.20 13.66 -40.11
CA GLN A 361 11.32 14.12 -39.02
C GLN A 361 10.45 15.31 -39.48
N ALA A 362 11.03 16.26 -40.22
CA ALA A 362 10.29 17.38 -40.78
C ALA A 362 9.22 16.93 -41.81
N ALA A 363 9.53 15.96 -42.67
CA ALA A 363 8.55 15.38 -43.60
C ALA A 363 7.42 14.63 -42.86
N GLN A 364 7.77 13.84 -41.85
CA GLN A 364 6.80 13.13 -40.99
C GLN A 364 5.89 14.11 -40.23
N LEU A 365 6.45 15.19 -39.67
CA LEU A 365 5.68 16.25 -39.03
C LEU A 365 4.73 16.95 -40.02
N ARG A 366 5.19 17.26 -41.24
CA ARG A 366 4.35 17.87 -42.27
C ARG A 366 3.15 16.96 -42.60
N SER A 367 3.40 15.66 -42.78
CA SER A 367 2.34 14.66 -43.01
C SER A 367 1.36 14.60 -41.83
N LEU A 368 1.85 14.53 -40.59
CA LEU A 368 1.02 14.54 -39.38
C LEU A 368 0.11 15.78 -39.31
N LEU A 369 0.65 16.98 -39.54
CA LEU A 369 -0.11 18.23 -39.55
C LEU A 369 -1.15 18.28 -40.68
N GLN A 370 -0.81 17.80 -41.88
CA GLN A 370 -1.71 17.74 -43.03
C GLN A 370 -2.87 16.77 -42.79
N ASN A 371 -2.58 15.55 -42.31
CA ASN A 371 -3.57 14.52 -42.04
C ASN A 371 -4.52 14.91 -40.90
N ALA A 372 -4.02 15.68 -39.92
CA ALA A 372 -4.83 16.26 -38.84
C ALA A 372 -5.60 17.53 -39.25
N GLY A 373 -5.47 18.00 -40.49
CA GLY A 373 -6.14 19.21 -40.97
C GLY A 373 -5.68 20.51 -40.28
N VAL A 374 -4.45 20.55 -39.76
CA VAL A 374 -3.90 21.72 -39.07
C VAL A 374 -3.50 22.79 -40.09
N ALA A 375 -3.95 24.02 -39.86
CA ALA A 375 -3.70 25.13 -40.77
C ALA A 375 -2.21 25.51 -40.86
N ASN A 376 -1.77 25.95 -42.05
CA ASN A 376 -0.44 26.49 -42.32
C ASN A 376 0.76 25.58 -41.89
N PRO A 377 0.79 24.28 -42.26
CA PRO A 377 1.81 23.35 -41.79
C PRO A 377 3.24 23.78 -42.13
N ASN A 378 3.47 24.41 -43.29
CA ASN A 378 4.79 24.92 -43.66
C ASN A 378 5.26 26.11 -42.79
N LEU A 379 4.34 26.93 -42.26
CA LEU A 379 4.67 28.02 -41.33
C LEU A 379 5.00 27.47 -39.94
N ILE A 380 4.26 26.44 -39.50
CA ILE A 380 4.56 25.70 -38.26
C ILE A 380 5.97 25.12 -38.35
N LEU A 381 6.27 24.36 -39.42
CA LEU A 381 7.61 23.83 -39.67
C LEU A 381 8.68 24.92 -39.60
N ALA A 382 8.55 26.01 -40.36
CA ALA A 382 9.54 27.08 -40.38
C ALA A 382 9.83 27.66 -38.98
N ARG A 383 8.80 27.82 -38.13
CA ARG A 383 8.95 28.26 -36.74
C ARG A 383 9.64 27.24 -35.83
N THR A 384 9.43 25.95 -36.07
CA THR A 384 9.93 24.87 -35.20
C THR A 384 11.26 24.26 -35.65
N THR A 385 11.65 24.42 -36.91
CA THR A 385 12.99 24.05 -37.43
C THR A 385 14.03 25.16 -37.32
N THR A 386 13.62 26.40 -37.00
CA THR A 386 14.56 27.52 -36.82
C THR A 386 15.44 27.30 -35.58
N PRO A 387 16.79 27.33 -35.70
CA PRO A 387 17.70 27.15 -34.57
C PRO A 387 17.53 28.19 -33.44
N PRO A 388 17.86 27.84 -32.18
CA PRO A 388 18.29 26.52 -31.70
C PRO A 388 17.14 25.50 -31.77
N SER A 389 17.45 24.21 -31.86
CA SER A 389 16.45 23.13 -31.86
C SER A 389 15.48 23.24 -30.68
N VAL A 390 14.28 22.69 -30.85
CA VAL A 390 13.27 22.61 -29.80
C VAL A 390 13.65 21.52 -28.79
N THR A 391 13.50 21.77 -27.49
CA THR A 391 13.88 20.80 -26.45
C THR A 391 12.72 19.94 -25.95
N SER A 392 11.48 20.33 -26.22
CA SER A 392 10.28 19.70 -25.65
C SER A 392 9.01 19.95 -26.46
N VAL A 393 7.99 19.12 -26.26
CA VAL A 393 6.65 19.23 -26.86
C VAL A 393 5.93 20.50 -26.40
N LEU A 394 6.16 20.95 -25.15
CA LEU A 394 5.69 22.25 -24.66
C LEU A 394 6.32 23.41 -25.44
N GLU A 395 7.65 23.41 -25.64
CA GLU A 395 8.30 24.42 -26.47
C GLU A 395 7.85 24.33 -27.94
N PHE A 396 7.68 23.14 -28.50
CA PHE A 396 7.16 22.92 -29.85
C PHE A 396 5.81 23.61 -30.04
N TYR A 397 4.86 23.37 -29.12
CA TYR A 397 3.57 24.03 -29.12
C TYR A 397 3.71 25.56 -29.03
N ILE A 398 4.52 26.07 -28.10
CA ILE A 398 4.74 27.51 -27.92
C ILE A 398 5.31 28.16 -29.19
N ARG A 399 6.34 27.58 -29.81
CA ARG A 399 6.97 28.10 -31.04
C ARG A 399 6.09 27.99 -32.27
N SER A 400 5.33 26.90 -32.41
CA SER A 400 4.46 26.68 -33.59
C SER A 400 3.44 27.80 -33.76
N GLY A 401 2.89 28.31 -32.65
CA GLY A 401 1.79 29.27 -32.65
C GLY A 401 0.45 28.70 -33.12
N MET A 402 0.24 27.38 -33.06
CA MET A 402 -1.06 26.75 -33.35
C MET A 402 -2.06 26.93 -32.20
N SER A 403 -3.34 26.63 -32.45
CA SER A 403 -4.37 26.62 -31.40
C SER A 403 -4.24 25.39 -30.48
N ALA A 404 -4.86 25.43 -29.30
CA ALA A 404 -4.89 24.26 -28.42
C ALA A 404 -5.66 23.09 -29.07
N ASP A 405 -6.74 23.38 -29.80
CA ASP A 405 -7.56 22.37 -30.49
C ASP A 405 -6.81 21.73 -31.66
N ASP A 406 -5.99 22.50 -32.39
CA ASP A 406 -5.11 21.96 -33.44
C ASP A 406 -3.97 21.12 -32.86
N PHE A 407 -3.41 21.55 -31.73
CA PHE A 407 -2.37 20.81 -31.05
C PHE A 407 -2.87 19.47 -30.50
N ALA A 408 -4.07 19.43 -29.91
CA ALA A 408 -4.67 18.21 -29.40
C ALA A 408 -4.83 17.11 -30.47
N LYS A 409 -5.03 17.48 -31.74
CA LYS A 409 -5.11 16.53 -32.88
C LYS A 409 -3.76 15.85 -33.18
N ILE A 410 -2.63 16.48 -32.85
CA ILE A 410 -1.28 16.00 -33.20
C ILE A 410 -0.42 15.61 -31.98
N GLU A 411 -0.85 15.92 -30.76
CA GLU A 411 -0.09 15.68 -29.52
C GLU A 411 0.33 14.22 -29.35
N VAL A 412 -0.56 13.26 -29.67
CA VAL A 412 -0.27 11.82 -29.62
C VAL A 412 0.83 11.42 -30.63
N GLY A 413 0.93 12.13 -31.76
CA GLY A 413 1.88 11.87 -32.84
C GLY A 413 3.26 12.51 -32.66
N VAL A 414 3.46 13.35 -31.64
CA VAL A 414 4.75 13.98 -31.30
C VAL A 414 5.26 13.50 -29.93
N ARG A 415 6.57 13.56 -29.69
CA ARG A 415 7.19 13.22 -28.40
C ARG A 415 8.37 14.13 -28.05
N ASN A 416 8.70 14.21 -26.76
CA ASN A 416 9.96 14.80 -26.29
C ASN A 416 11.17 14.00 -26.82
N PRO A 417 12.39 14.60 -26.90
CA PRO A 417 13.59 13.89 -27.33
C PRO A 417 13.97 12.75 -26.36
N THR A 418 14.02 13.07 -25.07
CA THR A 418 14.03 12.13 -23.95
C THR A 418 12.61 11.62 -23.70
N VAL A 419 12.46 10.35 -23.36
CA VAL A 419 11.15 9.72 -23.09
C VAL A 419 10.98 9.22 -21.66
N ASP A 420 12.07 9.04 -20.92
CA ASP A 420 12.09 8.53 -19.55
C ASP A 420 11.95 9.67 -18.52
N GLY A 421 11.14 9.43 -17.49
CA GLY A 421 10.99 10.33 -16.35
C GLY A 421 10.36 11.68 -16.69
N LEU A 422 9.42 11.69 -17.63
CA LEU A 422 8.58 12.85 -17.91
C LEU A 422 7.45 12.95 -16.87
N LEU A 423 7.19 14.18 -16.40
CA LEU A 423 6.18 14.47 -15.40
C LEU A 423 4.87 14.96 -16.06
N ASN A 424 3.77 14.26 -15.79
CA ASN A 424 2.44 14.60 -16.25
C ASN A 424 1.85 15.79 -15.47
N VAL A 425 1.82 16.96 -16.11
CA VAL A 425 1.29 18.21 -15.51
C VAL A 425 -0.20 18.12 -15.18
N ASN A 426 -0.94 17.18 -15.78
CA ASN A 426 -2.37 17.02 -15.56
C ASN A 426 -2.69 16.30 -14.24
N THR A 427 -1.70 15.68 -13.60
CA THR A 427 -1.88 14.83 -12.39
C THR A 427 -0.88 15.12 -11.27
N ALA A 428 0.34 15.58 -11.56
CA ALA A 428 1.39 15.82 -10.56
C ALA A 428 0.99 16.77 -9.42
N SER A 429 1.50 16.54 -8.21
CA SER A 429 1.29 17.42 -7.05
C SER A 429 2.16 18.68 -7.13
N ALA A 430 1.85 19.70 -6.31
CA ALA A 430 2.65 20.93 -6.25
C ALA A 430 4.10 20.65 -5.84
N SER A 431 4.33 19.73 -4.90
CA SER A 431 5.66 19.31 -4.44
C SER A 431 6.51 18.73 -5.58
N VAL A 432 5.94 17.83 -6.39
CA VAL A 432 6.69 17.18 -7.49
C VAL A 432 6.93 18.16 -8.65
N LEU A 433 5.98 19.06 -8.94
CA LEU A 433 6.19 20.15 -9.91
C LEU A 433 7.28 21.12 -9.43
N ALA A 434 7.32 21.45 -8.14
CA ALA A 434 8.38 22.27 -7.54
C ALA A 434 9.77 21.60 -7.67
N CYS A 435 9.85 20.26 -7.55
CA CYS A 435 11.09 19.52 -7.80
C CYS A 435 11.61 19.71 -9.23
N ILE A 436 10.74 19.55 -10.24
CA ILE A 436 11.12 19.80 -11.64
C ILE A 436 11.56 21.25 -11.85
N PHE A 437 10.92 22.21 -11.17
CA PHE A 437 11.23 23.63 -11.28
C PHE A 437 12.57 24.00 -10.65
N ALA A 438 12.92 23.44 -9.49
CA ALA A 438 14.27 23.52 -8.93
C ALA A 438 15.32 22.87 -9.86
N GLY A 439 14.98 21.72 -10.46
CA GLY A 439 15.78 21.05 -11.48
C GLY A 439 16.07 21.89 -12.73
N ALA A 440 15.09 22.71 -13.15
CA ALA A 440 15.17 23.60 -14.30
C ALA A 440 15.74 25.01 -13.97
N GLY A 441 16.03 25.30 -12.70
CA GLY A 441 16.48 26.61 -12.23
C GLY A 441 15.43 27.72 -12.42
N VAL A 442 14.14 27.39 -12.36
CA VAL A 442 13.01 28.34 -12.43
C VAL A 442 12.41 28.55 -11.03
N ASP A 443 11.46 29.47 -10.88
CA ASP A 443 10.79 29.72 -9.61
C ASP A 443 9.87 28.54 -9.23
N THR A 444 10.12 27.94 -8.07
CA THR A 444 9.33 26.81 -7.57
C THR A 444 7.90 27.19 -7.19
N ASN A 445 7.63 28.45 -6.84
CA ASN A 445 6.30 28.92 -6.47
C ASN A 445 5.29 28.81 -7.63
N GLN A 446 5.77 28.84 -8.89
CA GLN A 446 4.95 28.64 -10.08
C GLN A 446 4.25 27.26 -10.11
N ALA A 447 4.75 26.28 -9.35
CA ALA A 447 4.12 24.96 -9.22
C ALA A 447 2.73 25.06 -8.55
N VAL A 448 2.59 25.90 -7.52
CA VAL A 448 1.29 26.17 -6.87
C VAL A 448 0.35 26.87 -7.84
N SER A 449 0.85 27.82 -8.63
CA SER A 449 0.07 28.49 -9.68
C SER A 449 -0.45 27.52 -10.76
N LEU A 450 0.35 26.54 -11.17
CA LEU A 450 -0.09 25.49 -12.10
C LEU A 450 -1.20 24.62 -11.50
N VAL A 451 -1.06 24.15 -10.25
CA VAL A 451 -2.07 23.29 -9.60
C VAL A 451 -3.37 24.05 -9.38
N ALA A 452 -3.32 25.30 -8.90
CA ALA A 452 -4.50 26.15 -8.72
C ALA A 452 -5.22 26.44 -10.06
N TYR A 453 -4.46 26.74 -11.13
CA TYR A 453 -5.02 26.90 -12.47
C TYR A 453 -5.68 25.61 -12.95
N ARG A 454 -5.02 24.46 -12.76
CA ARG A 454 -5.53 23.13 -13.12
C ARG A 454 -6.84 22.81 -12.42
N GLN A 455 -6.91 23.01 -11.10
CA GLN A 455 -8.13 22.82 -10.30
C GLN A 455 -9.28 23.70 -10.78
N SER A 456 -9.02 24.94 -11.20
CA SER A 456 -10.04 25.85 -11.74
C SER A 456 -10.65 25.39 -13.08
N GLN A 457 -10.03 24.45 -13.79
CA GLN A 457 -10.39 24.04 -15.16
C GLN A 457 -10.43 22.51 -15.33
N ALA A 458 -10.52 21.74 -14.24
CA ALA A 458 -10.24 20.30 -14.19
C ALA A 458 -10.97 19.42 -15.25
N SER A 459 -12.13 19.85 -15.76
CA SER A 459 -12.89 19.11 -16.80
C SER A 459 -12.40 19.31 -18.25
N ARG A 460 -11.27 20.00 -18.48
CA ARG A 460 -10.78 20.35 -19.83
C ARG A 460 -9.31 20.05 -20.12
N LEU A 461 -8.53 19.55 -19.14
CA LEU A 461 -7.07 19.54 -19.21
C LEU A 461 -6.48 18.14 -19.41
N THR A 462 -6.51 17.64 -20.65
CA THR A 462 -5.95 16.34 -21.07
C THR A 462 -4.69 16.46 -21.95
N SER A 463 -4.17 17.67 -22.11
CA SER A 463 -3.05 18.04 -23.00
C SER A 463 -2.09 18.98 -22.28
N ILE A 464 -0.81 19.01 -22.65
CA ILE A 464 0.17 19.96 -22.08
C ILE A 464 -0.06 21.42 -22.52
N ALA A 465 -0.92 21.67 -23.51
CA ALA A 465 -1.11 22.99 -24.12
C ALA A 465 -1.51 24.12 -23.15
N TRP A 466 -2.24 23.82 -22.06
CA TRP A 466 -2.70 24.84 -21.11
C TRP A 466 -1.57 25.46 -20.28
N VAL A 467 -0.42 24.79 -20.14
CA VAL A 467 0.74 25.28 -19.36
C VAL A 467 1.26 26.63 -19.90
N LYS A 468 1.10 26.88 -21.20
CA LYS A 468 1.39 28.18 -21.87
C LYS A 468 0.53 29.34 -21.32
N GLY A 469 -0.61 29.06 -20.68
CA GLY A 469 -1.47 30.05 -20.03
C GLY A 469 -1.01 30.44 -18.62
N VAL A 470 0.02 29.79 -18.08
CA VAL A 470 0.52 29.99 -16.70
C VAL A 470 2.02 30.29 -16.66
N LEU A 471 2.83 29.57 -17.45
CA LEU A 471 4.27 29.76 -17.54
C LEU A 471 4.65 30.67 -18.71
N ASP A 472 5.61 31.57 -18.49
CA ASP A 472 6.22 32.36 -19.55
C ASP A 472 7.14 31.49 -20.43
N ALA A 473 7.38 31.92 -21.67
CA ALA A 473 8.15 31.12 -22.65
C ALA A 473 9.59 30.76 -22.20
N PRO A 474 10.35 31.63 -21.50
CA PRO A 474 11.61 31.27 -20.85
C PRO A 474 11.50 30.12 -19.84
N THR A 475 10.50 30.13 -18.96
CA THR A 475 10.29 29.06 -17.96
C THR A 475 9.81 27.78 -18.61
N ALA A 476 8.81 27.87 -19.50
CA ALA A 476 8.26 26.73 -20.23
C ALA A 476 9.33 26.00 -21.07
N ARG A 477 10.33 26.73 -21.61
CA ARG A 477 11.48 26.15 -22.32
C ARG A 477 12.46 25.40 -21.40
N ARG A 478 12.64 25.87 -20.16
CA ARG A 478 13.56 25.27 -19.18
C ARG A 478 12.95 24.06 -18.46
N ALA A 479 11.69 24.13 -18.07
CA ALA A 479 10.98 23.02 -17.44
C ALA A 479 10.47 21.97 -18.46
N GLY A 480 10.04 22.41 -19.65
CA GLY A 480 9.41 21.58 -20.68
C GLY A 480 10.08 20.24 -21.03
N PRO A 481 11.42 20.10 -21.05
CA PRO A 481 12.09 18.81 -21.31
C PRO A 481 11.71 17.69 -20.35
N TRP A 482 11.22 18.05 -19.15
CA TRP A 482 10.80 17.14 -18.10
C TRP A 482 9.29 17.04 -17.95
N LEU A 483 8.51 17.72 -18.80
CA LEU A 483 7.05 17.80 -18.70
C LEU A 483 6.36 17.09 -19.86
N THR A 484 5.26 16.45 -19.55
CA THR A 484 4.28 15.88 -20.50
C THR A 484 2.85 16.18 -20.03
N GLY A 485 1.88 15.94 -20.90
CA GLY A 485 0.45 15.88 -20.57
C GLY A 485 -0.10 14.45 -20.58
N LYS A 486 0.76 13.44 -20.72
CA LYS A 486 0.40 12.03 -20.93
C LYS A 486 0.96 11.12 -19.85
N THR A 487 0.38 9.93 -19.75
CA THR A 487 0.84 8.85 -18.86
C THR A 487 0.55 7.48 -19.46
N PHE A 488 1.51 6.55 -19.31
CA PHE A 488 1.43 5.17 -19.79
C PHE A 488 1.65 4.14 -18.68
N GLN A 489 2.00 4.58 -17.46
CA GLN A 489 2.22 3.71 -16.31
C GLN A 489 1.28 4.10 -15.16
N PHE A 490 0.65 3.09 -14.56
CA PHE A 490 -0.44 3.26 -13.61
C PHE A 490 -0.26 2.37 -12.38
N THR A 491 -0.39 2.93 -11.19
CA THR A 491 -0.52 2.15 -9.95
C THR A 491 -1.99 1.83 -9.69
N ALA A 492 -2.26 0.55 -9.46
CA ALA A 492 -3.49 0.04 -8.89
C ALA A 492 -3.18 -0.58 -7.52
N ASP A 493 -3.45 0.17 -6.45
CA ASP A 493 -3.31 -0.33 -5.08
C ASP A 493 -4.62 -1.00 -4.65
N LEU A 494 -4.68 -2.33 -4.79
CA LEU A 494 -5.90 -3.11 -4.64
C LEU A 494 -6.02 -3.65 -3.22
N ALA A 495 -6.98 -3.15 -2.46
CA ALA A 495 -7.39 -3.70 -1.17
C ALA A 495 -8.72 -4.45 -1.30
N ALA A 496 -8.89 -5.54 -0.56
CA ALA A 496 -10.10 -6.36 -0.58
C ALA A 496 -10.41 -7.02 0.77
N VAL A 497 -11.67 -7.41 0.93
CA VAL A 497 -12.17 -8.27 2.02
C VAL A 497 -13.01 -9.39 1.42
N GLY A 498 -12.99 -10.57 2.04
CA GLY A 498 -13.90 -11.67 1.72
C GLY A 498 -15.26 -11.52 2.41
N HIS A 499 -15.97 -12.63 2.52
CA HIS A 499 -17.29 -12.70 3.16
C HIS A 499 -17.33 -12.01 4.54
N TYR A 500 -18.48 -11.42 4.87
CA TYR A 500 -18.73 -10.69 6.12
C TYR A 500 -17.69 -9.61 6.50
N GLY A 501 -16.92 -9.10 5.53
CA GLY A 501 -15.85 -8.12 5.76
C GLY A 501 -14.61 -8.69 6.44
N ARG A 502 -14.35 -10.00 6.31
CA ARG A 502 -13.21 -10.71 6.91
C ARG A 502 -12.03 -10.85 5.93
N GLY A 503 -10.91 -11.36 6.42
CA GLY A 503 -9.80 -11.79 5.56
C GLY A 503 -9.16 -10.67 4.73
N TYR A 504 -9.02 -9.46 5.29
CA TYR A 504 -8.46 -8.31 4.59
C TYR A 504 -7.13 -8.62 3.89
N ARG A 505 -6.97 -8.07 2.67
CA ARG A 505 -5.79 -8.18 1.81
C ARG A 505 -5.51 -6.87 1.10
N ARG A 506 -4.24 -6.63 0.78
CA ARG A 506 -3.82 -5.49 -0.06
C ARG A 506 -2.64 -5.86 -0.95
N VAL A 507 -2.71 -5.52 -2.23
CA VAL A 507 -1.66 -5.78 -3.22
C VAL A 507 -1.54 -4.60 -4.17
N LYS A 508 -0.35 -4.01 -4.25
CA LYS A 508 -0.02 -2.96 -5.23
C LYS A 508 0.40 -3.61 -6.56
N TYR A 509 -0.17 -3.13 -7.66
CA TYR A 509 0.19 -3.50 -9.03
C TYR A 509 0.65 -2.28 -9.81
N ILE A 510 1.72 -2.42 -10.59
CA ILE A 510 2.12 -1.43 -11.61
C ILE A 510 1.73 -1.98 -12.98
N PHE A 511 0.92 -1.23 -13.71
CA PHE A 511 0.57 -1.51 -15.11
C PHE A 511 1.32 -0.57 -16.05
N ASP A 512 1.71 -1.08 -17.22
CA ASP A 512 2.25 -0.30 -18.34
C ASP A 512 1.41 -0.54 -19.60
N THR A 513 1.13 0.53 -20.35
CA THR A 513 0.32 0.53 -21.59
C THR A 513 1.09 1.04 -22.80
N SER A 514 2.41 1.24 -22.69
CA SER A 514 3.27 1.79 -23.75
C SER A 514 3.18 1.03 -25.07
N ASP A 515 3.08 -0.30 -25.01
CA ASP A 515 2.94 -1.19 -26.18
C ASP A 515 1.48 -1.37 -26.66
N GLY A 516 0.54 -0.53 -26.20
CA GLY A 516 -0.88 -0.57 -26.56
C GLY A 516 -1.70 -1.69 -25.92
N ALA A 517 -1.07 -2.74 -25.38
CA ALA A 517 -1.69 -3.78 -24.57
C ALA A 517 -1.21 -3.67 -23.11
N PRO A 518 -2.10 -3.53 -22.10
CA PRO A 518 -1.69 -3.38 -20.71
C PRO A 518 -0.96 -4.61 -20.14
N LYS A 519 0.26 -4.39 -19.66
CA LYS A 519 1.13 -5.38 -19.00
C LYS A 519 1.24 -5.08 -17.51
N VAL A 520 1.42 -6.09 -16.67
CA VAL A 520 1.84 -5.89 -15.27
C VAL A 520 3.36 -5.90 -15.23
N LEU A 521 3.98 -4.80 -14.78
CA LEU A 521 5.42 -4.71 -14.55
C LEU A 521 5.83 -5.23 -13.18
N TYR A 522 5.02 -4.92 -12.15
CA TYR A 522 5.34 -5.19 -10.75
C TYR A 522 4.10 -5.53 -9.93
N ARG A 523 4.27 -6.38 -8.91
CA ARG A 523 3.23 -6.80 -7.95
C ARG A 523 3.84 -6.96 -6.56
N GLN A 524 3.26 -6.32 -5.56
CA GLN A 524 3.75 -6.30 -4.18
C GLN A 524 2.61 -6.55 -3.18
N ASP A 525 2.82 -7.45 -2.21
CA ASP A 525 1.84 -7.69 -1.14
C ASP A 525 2.04 -6.68 0.02
N LEU A 526 1.03 -5.83 0.22
CA LEU A 526 1.00 -4.79 1.26
C LEU A 526 0.07 -5.15 2.41
N THR A 527 -0.45 -6.38 2.47
CA THR A 527 -1.32 -6.85 3.57
C THR A 527 -0.66 -6.68 4.95
N HIS A 528 0.67 -6.78 4.99
CA HIS A 528 1.48 -6.60 6.21
C HIS A 528 1.48 -5.15 6.76
N MET A 529 1.13 -4.15 5.94
CA MET A 529 1.00 -2.75 6.37
C MET A 529 -0.34 -2.46 7.08
N GLY A 530 -1.26 -3.42 7.12
CA GLY A 530 -2.54 -3.26 7.82
C GLY A 530 -3.60 -2.52 7.00
N TRP A 531 -4.54 -1.91 7.71
CA TRP A 531 -5.81 -1.42 7.16
C TRP A 531 -5.66 -0.08 6.44
N ALA A 532 -5.97 -0.05 5.14
CA ALA A 532 -5.70 1.10 4.28
C ALA A 532 -6.96 1.71 3.61
N LEU A 533 -8.16 1.42 4.15
CA LEU A 533 -9.43 1.97 3.66
C LEU A 533 -9.96 3.12 4.54
N GLY A 534 -9.15 3.58 5.49
CA GLY A 534 -9.52 4.55 6.53
C GLY A 534 -10.66 4.10 7.44
N LYS A 535 -11.03 4.95 8.40
CA LYS A 535 -12.07 4.68 9.39
C LYS A 535 -13.48 4.51 8.78
N GLN A 536 -13.84 5.33 7.80
CA GLN A 536 -15.23 5.40 7.28
C GLN A 536 -15.66 4.08 6.59
N ALA A 537 -14.79 3.47 5.77
CA ALA A 537 -15.08 2.19 5.13
C ALA A 537 -15.16 1.04 6.15
N ARG A 538 -14.33 1.09 7.21
CA ARG A 538 -14.33 0.12 8.31
C ARG A 538 -15.64 0.15 9.10
N ASP A 539 -16.12 1.34 9.44
CA ASP A 539 -17.41 1.53 10.12
C ASP A 539 -18.58 1.05 9.25
N ALA A 540 -18.55 1.36 7.94
CA ALA A 540 -19.57 0.90 6.99
C ALA A 540 -19.63 -0.63 6.86
N LEU A 541 -18.48 -1.31 6.83
CA LEU A 541 -18.40 -2.78 6.82
C LEU A 541 -18.88 -3.39 8.14
N PHE A 542 -18.60 -2.79 9.28
CA PHE A 542 -19.16 -3.23 10.56
C PHE A 542 -20.69 -3.03 10.63
N LEU A 543 -21.22 -1.94 10.10
CA LEU A 543 -22.67 -1.72 10.01
C LEU A 543 -23.34 -2.75 9.08
N ALA A 544 -22.78 -2.98 7.89
CA ALA A 544 -23.28 -3.98 6.95
C ALA A 544 -23.24 -5.41 7.52
N LYS A 545 -22.29 -5.71 8.40
CA LYS A 545 -22.20 -6.97 9.15
C LYS A 545 -23.20 -7.03 10.32
N ALA A 546 -23.56 -5.92 10.95
CA ALA A 546 -24.55 -5.87 12.02
C ALA A 546 -26.00 -6.00 11.52
N LEU A 547 -26.22 -5.88 10.22
CA LEU A 547 -27.51 -6.01 9.52
C LEU A 547 -27.69 -7.37 8.82
N ARG A 548 -26.80 -8.34 9.06
CA ARG A 548 -26.79 -9.69 8.46
C ARG A 548 -26.66 -10.77 9.53
#